data_AF-A0A3C1LPD8-F1
#
_entry.id   AF-A0A3C1LPD8-F1
#
_cell.length_a   1.000
_cell.length_b   1.000
_cell.length_c   1.000
_cell.angle_alpha   90.00
_cell.angle_beta   90.00
_cell.angle_gamma   90.00
#
_symmetry.space_group_name_H-M   'P 1'
#
loop_
_entity.id
_entity.type
_entity.pdbx_description
1 polymer ?
#
loop_
_entity_poly.entity_id
_entity_poly.type
_entity_poly.pdbx_seq_one_letter_code
_entity_poly.pdbx_strand_id
1 'polypeptide(L)'
;LRGVLNVVAVKAPGFGDRRKAMLEDIAILTGATLISEEMGRKLDSCTIADLGTARKVIVDKENTVIREGAGSAEAVEGRVRQIKAQIDETKSDYDREKLQERLAKLSSGVAVLRIGAATETEMKEKKARVDDALQATRAAVEEGIVPGGGVTLIQAAKSLKNLKGLDPEEKMAVDILVRALARPAYQIASNAGEEGAVVVEKLRAYRDINMGFNAASGKFEDLNAAGIIDPAKVVRSAVQNASSIAALLLTTECVITDIPEPEVPAAPMPNPGMGGMY
;
A
#
# COMPACT_ATOMS: atom_id res chain seq x y z
N LEU A 1 32.00 -14.42 7.54
CA LEU A 1 30.75 -14.19 8.33
C LEU A 1 29.46 -14.25 7.50
N ARG A 2 29.47 -14.74 6.24
CA ARG A 2 28.21 -15.04 5.53
C ARG A 2 27.57 -16.27 6.18
N GLY A 3 26.29 -16.15 6.58
CA GLY A 3 25.50 -17.26 7.12
C GLY A 3 25.58 -17.50 8.63
N VAL A 4 26.28 -16.66 9.40
CA VAL A 4 26.38 -16.84 10.87
C VAL A 4 25.29 -16.07 11.63
N LEU A 5 24.91 -14.89 11.13
CA LEU A 5 23.89 -14.03 11.72
C LEU A 5 22.97 -13.48 10.64
N ASN A 6 21.67 -13.57 10.88
CA ASN A 6 20.65 -12.89 10.08
C ASN A 6 20.42 -11.51 10.71
N VAL A 7 20.95 -10.47 10.08
CA VAL A 7 20.88 -9.09 10.57
C VAL A 7 20.06 -8.25 9.60
N VAL A 8 19.18 -7.40 10.15
CA VAL A 8 18.43 -6.39 9.39
C VAL A 8 18.64 -5.03 10.04
N ALA A 9 18.86 -4.00 9.24
CA ALA A 9 18.98 -2.62 9.70
C ALA A 9 17.81 -1.82 9.12
N VAL A 10 17.11 -1.08 10.00
CA VAL A 10 15.98 -0.24 9.63
C VAL A 10 16.22 1.18 10.13
N LYS A 11 15.76 2.17 9.37
CA LYS A 11 15.90 3.58 9.74
C LYS A 11 15.00 3.89 10.95
N ALA A 12 15.51 4.64 11.92
CA ALA A 12 14.72 5.06 13.07
C ALA A 12 13.49 5.88 12.66
N PRO A 13 12.31 5.64 13.25
CA PRO A 13 11.10 6.39 12.92
C PRO A 13 11.17 7.83 13.45
N GLY A 14 10.65 8.78 12.68
CA GLY A 14 10.58 10.19 13.07
C GLY A 14 11.92 10.94 13.05
N PHE A 15 11.89 12.16 13.59
CA PHE A 15 13.02 13.09 13.63
C PHE A 15 13.06 13.86 14.95
N GLY A 16 14.23 14.40 15.31
CA GLY A 16 14.43 15.18 16.54
C GLY A 16 13.98 14.43 17.79
N ASP A 17 13.33 15.14 18.71
CA ASP A 17 12.86 14.58 19.99
C ASP A 17 11.80 13.49 19.82
N ARG A 18 11.03 13.55 18.73
CA ARG A 18 10.05 12.51 18.41
C ARG A 18 10.72 11.17 18.09
N ARG A 19 11.89 11.20 17.45
CA ARG A 19 12.67 9.97 17.22
C ARG A 19 13.07 9.32 18.53
N LYS A 20 13.57 10.12 19.48
CA LYS A 20 13.95 9.61 20.81
C LYS A 20 12.74 9.03 21.53
N ALA A 21 11.63 9.76 21.55
CA ALA A 21 10.41 9.31 22.18
C ALA A 21 9.82 8.03 21.56
N MET A 22 9.87 7.89 20.23
CA MET A 22 9.43 6.67 19.53
C MET A 22 10.38 5.48 19.73
N LEU A 23 11.70 5.72 19.81
CA LEU A 23 12.65 4.67 20.14
C LEU A 23 12.48 4.18 21.58
N GLU A 24 12.18 5.09 22.51
CA GLU A 24 11.81 4.75 23.89
C GLU A 24 10.53 3.89 23.92
N ASP A 25 9.53 4.23 23.11
CA ASP A 25 8.30 3.45 23.00
C ASP A 25 8.59 2.01 22.52
N ILE A 26 9.47 1.84 21.53
CA ILE A 26 9.90 0.54 21.02
C ILE A 26 10.71 -0.22 22.08
N ALA A 27 11.57 0.48 22.82
CA ALA A 27 12.36 -0.10 23.90
C ALA A 27 11.45 -0.65 24.99
N ILE A 28 10.48 0.13 25.47
CA ILE A 28 9.48 -0.29 26.46
C ILE A 28 8.67 -1.48 25.93
N LEU A 29 8.23 -1.45 24.67
CA LEU A 29 7.45 -2.54 24.05
C LEU A 29 8.24 -3.86 23.99
N THR A 30 9.55 -3.80 23.75
CA THR A 30 10.41 -4.98 23.56
C THR A 30 11.20 -5.37 24.81
N GLY A 31 11.14 -4.57 25.87
CA GLY A 31 11.96 -4.74 27.07
C GLY A 31 13.43 -4.33 26.87
N ALA A 32 13.74 -3.55 25.83
CA ALA A 32 15.09 -3.03 25.59
C ALA A 32 15.39 -1.81 26.47
N THR A 33 16.68 -1.46 26.56
CA THR A 33 17.12 -0.15 27.05
C THR A 33 17.60 0.69 25.88
N LEU A 34 17.05 1.90 25.71
CA LEU A 34 17.51 2.81 24.66
C LEU A 34 18.95 3.23 24.95
N ILE A 35 19.85 3.02 23.98
CA ILE A 35 21.25 3.44 24.08
C ILE A 35 21.39 4.81 23.42
N SER A 36 21.74 5.82 24.21
CA SER A 36 21.93 7.20 23.77
C SER A 36 23.15 7.81 24.45
N GLU A 37 23.95 8.55 23.70
CA GLU A 37 25.11 9.28 24.25
C GLU A 37 24.69 10.34 25.27
N GLU A 38 23.48 10.90 25.14
CA GLU A 38 22.90 11.86 26.10
C GLU A 38 22.65 11.23 27.48
N MET A 39 22.43 9.93 27.53
CA MET A 39 22.31 9.16 28.77
C MET A 39 23.66 8.59 29.24
N GLY A 40 24.76 9.00 28.61
CA GLY A 40 26.12 8.60 28.96
C GLY A 40 26.46 7.15 28.61
N ARG A 41 25.63 6.45 27.82
CA ARG A 41 25.88 5.07 27.39
C ARG A 41 26.42 5.02 25.96
N LYS A 42 27.38 4.14 25.73
CA LYS A 42 28.06 3.94 24.44
C LYS A 42 27.86 2.51 23.93
N LEU A 43 27.96 2.33 22.61
CA LEU A 43 27.73 1.05 21.93
C LEU A 43 28.72 -0.04 22.35
N ASP A 44 29.93 0.32 22.76
CA ASP A 44 30.97 -0.59 23.27
C ASP A 44 30.65 -1.19 24.64
N SER A 45 29.80 -0.53 25.43
CA SER A 45 29.37 -0.97 26.76
C SER A 45 28.04 -1.74 26.76
N CYS A 46 27.46 -2.01 25.59
CA CYS A 46 26.18 -2.69 25.45
C CYS A 46 26.29 -4.18 25.80
N THR A 47 25.32 -4.65 26.58
CA THR A 47 25.17 -6.03 26.98
C THR A 47 23.95 -6.66 26.33
N ILE A 48 23.84 -8.00 26.37
CA ILE A 48 22.66 -8.70 25.84
C ILE A 48 21.38 -8.28 26.59
N ALA A 49 21.49 -7.89 27.87
CA ALA A 49 20.37 -7.42 28.68
C ALA A 49 19.82 -6.05 28.22
N ASP A 50 20.60 -5.27 27.46
CA ASP A 50 20.14 -4.00 26.90
C ASP A 50 19.28 -4.21 25.64
N LEU A 51 19.32 -5.40 25.03
CA LEU A 51 18.62 -5.72 23.79
C LEU A 51 17.17 -6.14 24.06
N GLY A 52 16.25 -5.59 23.27
CA GLY A 52 14.85 -5.99 23.30
C GLY A 52 14.59 -7.33 22.63
N THR A 53 13.54 -8.02 23.06
CA THR A 53 13.10 -9.28 22.46
C THR A 53 11.69 -9.13 21.90
N ALA A 54 11.43 -9.75 20.74
CA ALA A 54 10.10 -9.84 20.14
C ALA A 54 9.94 -11.20 19.46
N ARG A 55 8.71 -11.72 19.45
CA ARG A 55 8.43 -13.03 18.85
C ARG A 55 8.62 -13.05 17.34
N LYS A 56 8.23 -11.96 16.67
CA LYS A 56 8.36 -11.85 15.21
C LYS A 56 8.52 -10.39 14.79
N VAL A 57 9.52 -10.13 13.96
CA VAL A 57 9.71 -8.84 13.30
C VAL A 57 9.58 -9.05 11.78
N ILE A 58 8.74 -8.25 11.13
CA ILE A 58 8.54 -8.26 9.68
C ILE A 58 9.01 -6.91 9.16
N VAL A 59 9.97 -6.92 8.26
CA VAL A 59 10.50 -5.72 7.60
C VAL A 59 10.17 -5.82 6.13
N ASP A 60 9.47 -4.82 5.62
CA ASP A 60 9.23 -4.62 4.19
C ASP A 60 9.94 -3.34 3.70
N LYS A 61 9.72 -2.93 2.45
CA LYS A 61 10.40 -1.78 1.84
C LYS A 61 10.09 -0.46 2.55
N GLU A 62 8.89 -0.32 3.12
CA GLU A 62 8.36 0.96 3.64
C GLU A 62 7.97 0.89 5.12
N ASN A 63 7.75 -0.31 5.66
CA ASN A 63 7.22 -0.56 7.00
C ASN A 63 8.05 -1.59 7.76
N THR A 64 8.00 -1.47 9.08
CA THR A 64 8.55 -2.46 10.02
C THR A 64 7.51 -2.74 11.09
N VAL A 65 7.18 -4.02 11.26
CA VAL A 65 6.16 -4.49 12.19
C VAL A 65 6.80 -5.39 13.24
N ILE A 66 6.76 -4.97 14.49
CA ILE A 66 7.23 -5.74 15.65
C ILE A 66 6.00 -6.38 16.31
N ARG A 67 6.00 -7.71 16.44
CA ARG A 67 4.88 -8.49 17.02
C ARG A 67 5.30 -9.14 18.32
N GLU A 68 4.40 -9.06 19.31
CA GLU A 68 4.54 -9.68 20.63
C GLU A 68 5.94 -9.38 21.23
N GLY A 69 6.17 -8.10 21.55
CA GLY A 69 7.36 -7.66 22.27
C GLY A 69 7.37 -8.19 23.70
N ALA A 70 8.56 -8.45 24.25
CA ALA A 70 8.75 -9.03 25.59
C ALA A 70 8.73 -7.99 26.73
N GLY A 71 8.31 -6.75 26.45
CA GLY A 71 8.14 -5.71 27.46
C GLY A 71 7.06 -6.05 28.49
N SER A 72 7.19 -5.56 29.72
CA SER A 72 6.17 -5.79 30.75
C SER A 72 4.88 -5.03 30.42
N ALA A 73 3.73 -5.68 30.62
CA ALA A 73 2.42 -5.06 30.40
C ALA A 73 2.26 -3.78 31.23
N GLU A 74 2.77 -3.78 32.46
CA GLU A 74 2.76 -2.60 33.35
C GLU A 74 3.57 -1.42 32.79
N ALA A 75 4.73 -1.67 32.19
CA ALA A 75 5.54 -0.61 31.59
C ALA A 75 4.86 -0.03 30.34
N VAL A 76 4.27 -0.89 29.50
CA VAL A 76 3.51 -0.46 28.32
C VAL A 76 2.28 0.35 28.74
N GLU A 77 1.52 -0.11 29.73
CA GLU A 77 0.38 0.65 30.27
C GLU A 77 0.79 1.98 30.90
N GLY A 78 1.90 1.99 31.64
CA GLY A 78 2.48 3.20 32.21
C GLY A 78 2.81 4.21 31.11
N ARG A 79 3.41 3.74 30.01
CA ARG A 79 3.72 4.57 28.86
C ARG A 79 2.47 5.08 28.15
N VAL A 80 1.45 4.24 27.98
CA VAL A 80 0.14 4.61 27.43
C VAL A 80 -0.52 5.71 28.28
N ARG A 81 -0.47 5.61 29.61
CA ARG A 81 -1.00 6.65 30.52
C ARG A 81 -0.24 7.97 30.38
N GLN A 82 1.09 7.94 30.28
CA GLN A 82 1.90 9.14 30.05
C GLN A 82 1.52 9.85 28.75
N ILE A 83 1.36 9.11 27.65
CA ILE A 83 1.01 9.70 26.35
C ILE A 83 -0.41 10.29 26.37
N LYS A 84 -1.36 9.63 27.05
CA LYS A 84 -2.71 10.19 27.25
C LYS A 84 -2.69 11.52 28.00
N ALA A 85 -1.92 11.62 29.09
CA ALA A 85 -1.78 12.90 29.81
C ALA A 85 -1.17 14.00 28.92
N GLN A 86 -0.15 13.66 28.11
CA GLN A 86 0.46 14.61 27.16
C GLN A 86 -0.54 15.09 26.08
N ILE A 87 -1.47 14.23 25.66
CA ILE A 87 -2.54 14.59 24.71
C ILE A 87 -3.51 15.62 25.31
N ASP A 88 -3.83 15.47 26.61
CA ASP A 88 -4.75 16.36 27.31
C ASP A 88 -4.10 17.72 27.63
N GLU A 89 -2.79 17.74 27.89
CA GLU A 89 -2.04 18.97 28.18
C GLU A 89 -1.69 19.79 26.92
N THR A 90 -1.56 19.14 25.76
CA THR A 90 -1.13 19.84 24.54
C THR A 90 -2.23 20.73 23.94
N LYS A 91 -1.84 21.97 23.65
CA LYS A 91 -2.68 22.96 22.95
C LYS A 91 -2.48 22.95 21.43
N SER A 92 -1.51 22.18 20.94
CA SER A 92 -1.16 22.06 19.52
C SER A 92 -1.90 20.88 18.91
N ASP A 93 -2.76 21.15 17.93
CA ASP A 93 -3.50 20.09 17.21
C ASP A 93 -2.55 19.13 16.48
N TYR A 94 -1.46 19.66 15.95
CA TYR A 94 -0.41 18.86 15.30
C TYR A 94 0.26 17.89 16.28
N ASP A 95 0.59 18.33 17.49
CA ASP A 95 1.20 17.45 18.50
C ASP A 95 0.18 16.45 19.04
N ARG A 96 -1.09 16.87 19.17
CA ARG A 96 -2.19 15.98 19.56
C ARG A 96 -2.33 14.81 18.59
N GLU A 97 -2.37 15.09 17.29
CA GLU A 97 -2.45 14.07 16.23
C GLU A 97 -1.26 13.10 16.32
N LYS A 98 -0.04 13.61 16.48
CA LYS A 98 1.16 12.76 16.52
C LYS A 98 1.30 11.94 17.79
N LEU A 99 0.82 12.45 18.92
CA LEU A 99 0.70 11.68 20.15
C LEU A 99 -0.38 10.60 20.04
N GLN A 100 -1.51 10.90 19.37
CA GLN A 100 -2.55 9.91 19.08
C GLN A 100 -2.04 8.77 18.17
N GLU A 101 -1.21 9.07 17.16
CA GLU A 101 -0.57 8.04 16.33
C GLU A 101 0.34 7.11 17.15
N ARG A 102 1.15 7.67 18.06
CA ARG A 102 2.02 6.89 18.95
C ARG A 102 1.21 6.06 19.92
N LEU A 103 0.20 6.69 20.54
CA LEU A 103 -0.73 6.03 21.45
C LEU A 103 -1.37 4.84 20.75
N ALA A 104 -1.92 5.02 19.54
CA ALA A 104 -2.57 3.97 18.79
C ALA A 104 -1.65 2.78 18.52
N LYS A 105 -0.38 3.02 18.19
CA LYS A 105 0.62 1.96 17.96
C LYS A 105 0.97 1.17 19.23
N LEU A 106 0.94 1.82 20.39
CA LEU A 106 1.19 1.18 21.68
C LEU A 106 -0.05 0.50 22.27
N SER A 107 -1.24 1.09 22.12
CA SER A 107 -2.48 0.63 22.74
C SER A 107 -3.23 -0.40 21.90
N SER A 108 -3.16 -0.32 20.57
CA SER A 108 -4.03 -1.13 19.69
C SER A 108 -3.50 -2.54 19.45
N GLY A 109 -2.32 -2.89 19.99
CA GLY A 109 -1.69 -4.19 19.79
C GLY A 109 -1.53 -4.55 18.31
N VAL A 110 -1.16 -5.80 18.04
CA VAL A 110 -1.15 -6.35 16.68
C VAL A 110 -2.18 -7.46 16.59
N ALA A 111 -3.29 -7.22 15.90
CA ALA A 111 -4.26 -8.27 15.60
C ALA A 111 -3.65 -9.26 14.60
N VAL A 112 -3.70 -10.56 14.93
CA VAL A 112 -3.17 -11.63 14.06
C VAL A 112 -4.33 -12.41 13.46
N LEU A 113 -4.48 -12.31 12.14
CA LEU A 113 -5.39 -13.14 11.36
C LEU A 113 -4.69 -14.47 11.02
N ARG A 114 -5.26 -15.58 11.50
CA ARG A 114 -4.78 -16.94 11.17
C ARG A 114 -5.69 -17.54 10.11
N ILE A 115 -5.11 -17.91 8.97
CA ILE A 115 -5.86 -18.40 7.81
C ILE A 115 -5.58 -19.88 7.65
N GLY A 116 -6.64 -20.68 7.70
CA GLY A 116 -6.59 -22.14 7.50
C GLY A 116 -7.06 -22.53 6.10
N ALA A 117 -6.47 -23.60 5.56
CA ALA A 117 -6.90 -24.24 4.32
C ALA A 117 -6.59 -25.74 4.35
N ALA A 118 -7.18 -26.50 3.42
CA ALA A 118 -6.99 -27.94 3.36
C ALA A 118 -5.63 -28.32 2.74
N THR A 119 -5.09 -27.48 1.85
CA THR A 119 -3.78 -27.68 1.23
C THR A 119 -2.91 -26.43 1.37
N GLU A 120 -1.59 -26.59 1.22
CA GLU A 120 -0.64 -25.46 1.28
C GLU A 120 -0.90 -24.44 0.16
N THR A 121 -1.22 -24.89 -1.04
CA THR A 121 -1.51 -24.02 -2.18
C THR A 121 -2.75 -23.17 -1.93
N GLU A 122 -3.83 -23.77 -1.43
CA GLU A 122 -5.04 -23.02 -1.02
C GLU A 122 -4.76 -22.07 0.15
N MET A 123 -3.90 -22.45 1.09
CA MET A 123 -3.52 -21.57 2.19
C MET A 123 -2.85 -20.30 1.66
N LYS A 124 -1.92 -20.43 0.71
CA LYS A 124 -1.24 -19.30 0.09
C LYS A 124 -2.22 -18.41 -0.68
N GLU A 125 -3.14 -19.01 -1.44
CA GLU A 125 -4.16 -18.27 -2.19
C GLU A 125 -5.13 -17.53 -1.26
N LYS A 126 -5.73 -18.22 -0.29
CA LYS A 126 -6.64 -17.59 0.69
C LYS A 126 -5.93 -16.51 1.49
N LYS A 127 -4.66 -16.73 1.84
CA LYS A 127 -3.86 -15.72 2.53
C LYS A 127 -3.71 -14.46 1.69
N ALA A 128 -3.31 -14.61 0.42
CA ALA A 128 -3.21 -13.47 -0.50
C ALA A 128 -4.56 -12.73 -0.62
N ARG A 129 -5.66 -13.47 -0.76
CA ARG A 129 -7.01 -12.89 -0.86
C ARG A 129 -7.43 -12.11 0.39
N VAL A 130 -7.09 -12.60 1.58
CA VAL A 130 -7.38 -11.89 2.85
C VAL A 130 -6.47 -10.68 3.02
N ASP A 131 -5.20 -10.79 2.62
CA ASP A 131 -4.27 -9.65 2.62
C ASP A 131 -4.82 -8.53 1.71
N ASP A 132 -5.29 -8.86 0.50
CA ASP A 132 -5.95 -7.91 -0.42
C ASP A 132 -7.23 -7.31 0.19
N ALA A 133 -8.11 -8.14 0.76
CA ALA A 133 -9.34 -7.68 1.39
C ALA A 133 -9.08 -6.73 2.58
N LEU A 134 -8.04 -7.00 3.38
CA LEU A 134 -7.64 -6.16 4.49
C LEU A 134 -7.19 -4.77 4.00
N GLN A 135 -6.37 -4.72 2.94
CA GLN A 135 -5.90 -3.45 2.39
C GLN A 135 -7.02 -2.66 1.72
N ALA A 136 -7.90 -3.32 0.96
CA ALA A 136 -9.07 -2.70 0.35
C ALA A 136 -10.00 -2.10 1.41
N THR A 137 -10.26 -2.83 2.50
CA THR A 137 -11.11 -2.37 3.60
C THR A 137 -10.49 -1.17 4.32
N ARG A 138 -9.17 -1.18 4.56
CA ARG A 138 -8.47 -0.03 5.15
C ARG A 138 -8.58 1.21 4.27
N ALA A 139 -8.32 1.06 2.97
CA ALA A 139 -8.46 2.15 2.01
C ALA A 139 -9.89 2.71 1.95
N ALA A 140 -10.90 1.83 2.05
CA ALA A 140 -12.31 2.21 2.08
C ALA A 140 -12.70 2.94 3.36
N VAL A 141 -12.14 2.56 4.51
CA VAL A 141 -12.37 3.26 5.79
C VAL A 141 -11.73 4.65 5.79
N GLU A 142 -10.56 4.81 5.17
CA GLU A 142 -9.82 6.08 5.15
C GLU A 142 -10.49 7.16 4.27
N GLU A 143 -10.86 6.83 3.03
CA GLU A 143 -11.37 7.82 2.06
C GLU A 143 -12.80 7.53 1.58
N GLY A 144 -13.46 6.52 2.13
CA GLY A 144 -14.79 6.10 1.71
C GLY A 144 -14.79 5.17 0.50
N ILE A 145 -16.01 4.89 0.01
CA ILE A 145 -16.28 3.98 -1.10
C ILE A 145 -17.02 4.71 -2.23
N VAL A 146 -16.87 4.20 -3.44
CA VAL A 146 -17.56 4.67 -4.64
C VAL A 146 -18.10 3.49 -5.45
N PRO A 147 -19.12 3.69 -6.30
CA PRO A 147 -19.60 2.64 -7.21
C PRO A 147 -18.46 2.12 -8.11
N GLY A 148 -18.29 0.80 -8.13
CA GLY A 148 -17.19 0.15 -8.83
C GLY A 148 -17.41 0.00 -10.34
N GLY A 149 -16.76 -0.99 -10.94
CA GLY A 149 -16.97 -1.33 -12.37
C GLY A 149 -16.56 -0.23 -13.35
N GLY A 150 -15.75 0.73 -12.90
CA GLY A 150 -15.30 1.88 -13.69
C GLY A 150 -16.37 2.96 -13.94
N VAL A 151 -17.58 2.84 -13.41
CA VAL A 151 -18.64 3.84 -13.62
C VAL A 151 -18.29 5.19 -12.98
N THR A 152 -17.66 5.17 -11.81
CA THR A 152 -17.23 6.38 -11.10
C THR A 152 -16.32 7.25 -11.97
N LEU A 153 -15.43 6.66 -12.77
CA LEU A 153 -14.54 7.41 -13.66
C LEU A 153 -15.29 8.10 -14.79
N ILE A 154 -16.31 7.43 -15.36
CA ILE A 154 -17.20 8.01 -16.38
C ILE A 154 -18.00 9.18 -15.81
N GLN A 155 -18.53 9.04 -14.59
CA GLN A 155 -19.29 10.09 -13.93
C GLN A 155 -18.38 11.27 -13.55
N ALA A 156 -17.19 11.01 -13.01
CA ALA A 156 -16.19 12.03 -12.68
C ALA A 156 -15.78 12.83 -13.93
N ALA A 157 -15.64 12.16 -15.09
CA ALA A 157 -15.30 12.81 -16.35
C ALA A 157 -16.33 13.86 -16.80
N LYS A 158 -17.59 13.80 -16.35
CA LYS A 158 -18.61 14.82 -16.66
C LYS A 158 -18.25 16.17 -16.06
N SER A 159 -17.59 16.20 -14.89
CA SER A 159 -17.18 17.44 -14.24
C SER A 159 -16.13 18.21 -15.04
N LEU A 160 -15.32 17.51 -15.86
CA LEU A 160 -14.31 18.12 -16.73
C LEU A 160 -14.92 19.02 -17.81
N LYS A 161 -16.18 18.79 -18.20
CA LYS A 161 -16.90 19.64 -19.16
C LYS A 161 -17.19 21.05 -18.63
N ASN A 162 -17.12 21.25 -17.32
CA ASN A 162 -17.38 22.54 -16.69
C ASN A 162 -16.14 23.43 -16.61
N LEU A 163 -14.97 22.93 -17.02
CA LEU A 163 -13.73 23.72 -17.06
C LEU A 163 -13.87 24.84 -18.11
N LYS A 164 -13.54 26.07 -17.70
CA LYS A 164 -13.62 27.28 -18.54
C LYS A 164 -12.24 27.88 -18.72
N GLY A 165 -12.07 28.65 -19.80
CA GLY A 165 -10.81 29.37 -20.07
C GLY A 165 -9.70 28.52 -20.65
N LEU A 166 -10.01 27.30 -21.10
CA LEU A 166 -9.03 26.40 -21.68
C LEU A 166 -8.60 26.84 -23.09
N ASP A 167 -7.30 26.77 -23.35
CA ASP A 167 -6.74 26.92 -24.69
C ASP A 167 -7.03 25.68 -25.59
N PRO A 168 -6.72 25.71 -26.90
CA PRO A 168 -6.96 24.57 -27.79
C PRO A 168 -6.24 23.27 -27.40
N GLU A 169 -5.02 23.35 -26.85
CA GLU A 169 -4.22 22.19 -26.46
C GLU A 169 -4.75 21.58 -25.16
N GLU A 170 -5.10 22.43 -24.20
CA GLU A 170 -5.75 22.03 -22.95
C GLU A 170 -7.10 21.36 -23.19
N LYS A 171 -7.90 21.87 -24.16
CA LYS A 171 -9.15 21.21 -24.58
C LYS A 171 -8.90 19.81 -25.13
N MET A 172 -7.90 19.67 -26.00
CA MET A 172 -7.51 18.38 -26.55
C MET A 172 -7.06 17.42 -25.43
N ALA A 173 -6.29 17.90 -24.46
CA ALA A 173 -5.86 17.12 -23.31
C ALA A 173 -7.05 16.65 -22.45
N VAL A 174 -8.04 17.51 -22.20
CA VAL A 174 -9.29 17.12 -21.52
C VAL A 174 -10.03 16.04 -22.29
N ASP A 175 -10.15 16.16 -23.62
CA ASP A 175 -10.80 15.14 -24.44
C ASP A 175 -10.07 13.80 -24.44
N ILE A 176 -8.73 13.80 -24.37
CA ILE A 176 -7.93 12.60 -24.17
C ILE A 176 -8.24 11.97 -22.81
N LEU A 177 -8.25 12.78 -21.73
CA LEU A 177 -8.52 12.30 -20.38
C LEU A 177 -9.94 11.71 -20.26
N VAL A 178 -10.96 12.38 -20.82
CA VAL A 178 -12.35 11.90 -20.84
C VAL A 178 -12.47 10.54 -21.56
N ARG A 179 -11.72 10.34 -22.65
CA ARG A 179 -11.67 9.05 -23.36
C ARG A 179 -10.95 7.98 -22.52
N ALA A 180 -9.82 8.33 -21.91
CA ALA A 180 -9.05 7.42 -21.07
C ALA A 180 -9.85 6.95 -19.84
N LEU A 181 -10.57 7.85 -19.16
CA LEU A 181 -11.38 7.53 -17.98
C LEU A 181 -12.55 6.57 -18.27
N ALA A 182 -13.01 6.49 -19.51
CA ALA A 182 -14.03 5.52 -19.91
C ALA A 182 -13.47 4.13 -20.26
N ARG A 183 -12.15 4.01 -20.46
CA ARG A 183 -11.51 2.78 -20.91
C ARG A 183 -11.58 1.63 -19.90
N PRO A 184 -11.51 1.85 -18.57
CA PRO A 184 -11.69 0.76 -17.61
C PRO A 184 -13.04 0.06 -17.73
N ALA A 185 -14.15 0.81 -17.77
CA ALA A 185 -15.49 0.24 -17.96
C ALA A 185 -15.63 -0.45 -19.32
N TYR A 186 -15.06 0.14 -20.39
CA TYR A 186 -15.00 -0.49 -21.70
C TYR A 186 -14.31 -1.87 -21.65
N GLN A 187 -13.16 -1.94 -20.99
CA GLN A 187 -12.37 -3.17 -20.91
C GLN A 187 -13.10 -4.24 -20.10
N ILE A 188 -13.72 -3.86 -18.99
CA ILE A 188 -14.54 -4.76 -18.17
C ILE A 188 -15.69 -5.34 -18.98
N ALA A 189 -16.45 -4.51 -19.69
CA ALA A 189 -17.56 -4.94 -20.54
C ALA A 189 -17.09 -5.85 -21.69
N SER A 190 -15.99 -5.48 -22.35
CA SER A 190 -15.42 -6.28 -23.46
C SER A 190 -14.96 -7.66 -22.97
N ASN A 191 -14.33 -7.73 -21.81
CA ASN A 191 -13.91 -9.00 -21.20
C ASN A 191 -15.09 -9.86 -20.77
N ALA A 192 -16.25 -9.25 -20.49
CA ALA A 192 -17.50 -9.95 -20.20
C ALA A 192 -18.23 -10.44 -21.47
N GLY A 193 -17.68 -10.18 -22.66
CA GLY A 193 -18.28 -10.56 -23.95
C GLY A 193 -19.31 -9.57 -24.49
N GLU A 194 -19.44 -8.40 -23.89
CA GLU A 194 -20.35 -7.33 -24.33
C GLU A 194 -19.65 -6.29 -25.20
N GLU A 195 -20.43 -5.54 -25.99
CA GLU A 195 -19.92 -4.43 -26.80
C GLU A 195 -19.57 -3.24 -25.89
N GLY A 196 -18.30 -3.11 -25.52
CA GLY A 196 -17.83 -2.13 -24.53
C GLY A 196 -18.19 -0.67 -24.87
N ALA A 197 -18.21 -0.30 -26.16
CA ALA A 197 -18.62 1.03 -26.59
C ALA A 197 -20.10 1.31 -26.26
N VAL A 198 -20.99 0.34 -26.50
CA VAL A 198 -22.43 0.45 -26.20
C VAL A 198 -22.65 0.54 -24.70
N VAL A 199 -21.91 -0.24 -23.90
CA VAL A 199 -21.99 -0.17 -22.44
C VAL A 199 -21.57 1.21 -21.93
N VAL A 200 -20.42 1.72 -22.37
CA VAL A 200 -19.92 3.04 -21.96
C VAL A 200 -20.90 4.15 -22.33
N GLU A 201 -21.46 4.13 -23.54
CA GLU A 201 -22.43 5.15 -23.97
C GLU A 201 -23.71 5.12 -23.13
N LYS A 202 -24.21 3.93 -22.78
CA LYS A 202 -25.32 3.79 -21.82
C LYS A 202 -24.97 4.36 -20.45
N LEU A 203 -23.77 4.05 -19.94
CA LEU A 203 -23.31 4.56 -18.64
C LEU A 203 -23.19 6.09 -18.62
N ARG A 204 -22.73 6.69 -19.73
CA ARG A 204 -22.67 8.15 -19.87
C ARG A 204 -24.03 8.82 -19.76
N ALA A 205 -25.09 8.16 -20.23
CA ALA A 205 -26.45 8.69 -20.22
C ALA A 205 -27.10 8.70 -18.82
N TYR A 206 -26.67 7.83 -17.90
CA TYR A 206 -27.24 7.81 -16.55
C TYR A 206 -26.88 9.05 -15.74
N ARG A 207 -27.90 9.64 -15.08
CA ARG A 207 -27.73 10.75 -14.12
C ARG A 207 -27.43 10.24 -12.71
N ASP A 208 -27.98 9.09 -12.37
CA ASP A 208 -27.66 8.41 -11.12
C ASP A 208 -26.23 7.87 -11.20
N ILE A 209 -25.43 8.20 -10.19
CA ILE A 209 -24.02 7.81 -10.11
C ILE A 209 -23.84 6.34 -9.72
N ASN A 210 -24.86 5.73 -9.10
CA ASN A 210 -24.81 4.33 -8.67
C ASN A 210 -25.19 3.36 -9.80
N MET A 211 -25.91 3.83 -10.81
CA MET A 211 -26.32 3.00 -11.95
C MET A 211 -25.11 2.66 -12.82
N GLY A 212 -24.75 1.38 -12.83
CA GLY A 212 -23.59 0.86 -13.55
C GLY A 212 -23.90 -0.44 -14.28
N PHE A 213 -22.85 -1.06 -14.85
CA PHE A 213 -22.94 -2.33 -15.54
C PHE A 213 -22.29 -3.42 -14.68
N ASN A 214 -23.09 -4.36 -14.18
CA ASN A 214 -22.60 -5.52 -13.46
C ASN A 214 -22.15 -6.58 -14.48
N ALA A 215 -20.84 -6.68 -14.68
CA ALA A 215 -20.24 -7.64 -15.61
C ALA A 215 -20.41 -9.11 -15.20
N ALA A 216 -20.67 -9.40 -13.93
CA ALA A 216 -20.92 -10.77 -13.47
C ALA A 216 -22.32 -11.26 -13.84
N SER A 217 -23.31 -10.36 -13.90
CA SER A 217 -24.70 -10.67 -14.25
C SER A 217 -25.13 -10.23 -15.64
N GLY A 218 -24.34 -9.38 -16.31
CA GLY A 218 -24.63 -8.77 -17.61
C GLY A 218 -25.72 -7.68 -17.56
N LYS A 219 -26.04 -7.14 -16.38
CA LYS A 219 -27.18 -6.22 -16.19
C LYS A 219 -26.75 -4.80 -15.84
N PHE A 220 -27.61 -3.84 -16.20
CA PHE A 220 -27.50 -2.47 -15.70
C PHE A 220 -28.32 -2.33 -14.43
N GLU A 221 -27.68 -2.00 -13.32
CA GLU A 221 -28.28 -1.93 -11.99
C GLU A 221 -27.51 -0.98 -11.07
N ASP A 222 -28.06 -0.73 -9.88
CA ASP A 222 -27.35 0.01 -8.84
C ASP A 222 -26.19 -0.85 -8.31
N LEU A 223 -24.96 -0.45 -8.62
CA LEU A 223 -23.77 -1.20 -8.25
C LEU A 223 -23.49 -1.17 -6.76
N ASN A 224 -23.90 -0.11 -6.05
CA ASN A 224 -23.73 -0.02 -4.61
C ASN A 224 -24.67 -1.03 -3.92
N ALA A 225 -25.93 -1.09 -4.34
CA ALA A 225 -26.89 -2.09 -3.87
C ALA A 225 -26.48 -3.52 -4.25
N ALA A 226 -25.83 -3.71 -5.40
CA ALA A 226 -25.28 -5.00 -5.84
C ALA A 226 -23.95 -5.39 -5.13
N GLY A 227 -23.40 -4.51 -4.28
CA GLY A 227 -22.15 -4.75 -3.55
C GLY A 227 -20.87 -4.62 -4.40
N ILE A 228 -20.97 -4.02 -5.58
CA ILE A 228 -19.84 -3.74 -6.48
C ILE A 228 -19.33 -2.34 -6.17
N ILE A 229 -18.44 -2.27 -5.19
CA ILE A 229 -17.88 -1.02 -4.65
C ILE A 229 -16.37 -1.05 -4.75
N ASP A 230 -15.78 0.12 -5.02
CA ASP A 230 -14.34 0.34 -5.01
C ASP A 230 -13.98 1.34 -3.91
N PRO A 231 -12.85 1.18 -3.21
CA PRO A 231 -12.34 2.21 -2.31
C PRO A 231 -12.01 3.50 -3.09
N ALA A 232 -12.49 4.65 -2.62
CA ALA A 232 -12.29 5.94 -3.29
C ALA A 232 -10.80 6.26 -3.47
N LYS A 233 -9.99 5.93 -2.45
CA LYS A 233 -8.53 6.06 -2.47
C LYS A 233 -7.90 5.32 -3.64
N VAL A 234 -8.33 4.09 -3.91
CA VAL A 234 -7.78 3.25 -4.98
C VAL A 234 -8.07 3.87 -6.33
N VAL A 235 -9.33 4.28 -6.57
CA VAL A 235 -9.75 4.90 -7.83
C VAL A 235 -8.99 6.20 -8.08
N ARG A 236 -8.89 7.06 -7.06
CA ARG A 236 -8.16 8.33 -7.12
C ARG A 236 -6.67 8.13 -7.38
N SER A 237 -6.01 7.28 -6.61
CA SER A 237 -4.57 7.01 -6.75
C SER A 237 -4.24 6.38 -8.09
N ALA A 238 -5.09 5.50 -8.62
CA ALA A 238 -4.90 4.91 -9.94
C ALA A 238 -4.87 5.98 -11.04
N VAL A 239 -5.84 6.91 -11.05
CA VAL A 239 -5.89 8.00 -12.04
C VAL A 239 -4.71 8.95 -11.89
N GLN A 240 -4.36 9.34 -10.66
CA GLN A 240 -3.25 10.27 -10.40
C GLN A 240 -1.90 9.69 -10.84
N ASN A 241 -1.63 8.43 -10.48
CA ASN A 241 -0.38 7.77 -10.83
C ASN A 241 -0.28 7.54 -12.34
N ALA A 242 -1.38 7.10 -12.98
CA ALA A 242 -1.42 6.92 -14.43
C ALA A 242 -1.18 8.25 -15.17
N SER A 243 -1.82 9.33 -14.71
CA SER A 243 -1.65 10.67 -15.28
C SER A 243 -0.23 11.19 -15.09
N SER A 244 0.38 10.92 -13.93
CA SER A 244 1.77 11.32 -13.64
C SER A 244 2.77 10.64 -14.57
N ILE A 245 2.63 9.33 -14.80
CA ILE A 245 3.49 8.59 -15.73
C ILE A 245 3.25 9.04 -17.17
N ALA A 246 2.00 9.23 -17.57
CA ALA A 246 1.65 9.72 -18.91
C ALA A 246 2.26 11.10 -19.18
N ALA A 247 2.17 12.03 -18.22
CA ALA A 247 2.78 13.34 -18.33
C ALA A 247 4.31 13.24 -18.52
N LEU A 248 4.98 12.42 -17.71
CA LEU A 248 6.43 12.19 -17.82
C LEU A 248 6.79 11.69 -19.23
N LEU A 249 6.09 10.65 -19.71
CA LEU A 249 6.34 10.06 -21.03
C LEU A 249 6.07 11.03 -22.18
N LEU A 250 4.97 11.79 -22.14
CA LEU A 250 4.62 12.75 -23.18
C LEU A 250 5.62 13.90 -23.28
N THR A 251 6.28 14.26 -22.18
CA THR A 251 7.33 15.30 -22.15
C THR A 251 8.74 14.74 -22.35
N THR A 252 8.89 13.43 -22.51
CA THR A 252 10.21 12.80 -22.70
C THR A 252 10.62 12.87 -24.17
N GLU A 253 11.57 13.75 -24.48
CA GLU A 253 12.10 13.94 -25.84
C GLU A 253 13.18 12.92 -26.22
N CYS A 254 13.86 12.31 -25.23
CA CYS A 254 14.98 11.41 -25.47
C CYS A 254 15.04 10.30 -24.41
N VAL A 255 15.30 9.07 -24.86
CA VAL A 255 15.56 7.91 -24.01
C VAL A 255 16.92 7.33 -24.37
N ILE A 256 17.81 7.22 -23.39
CA ILE A 256 19.13 6.59 -23.53
C ILE A 256 19.04 5.19 -22.93
N THR A 257 19.52 4.19 -23.66
CA THR A 257 19.52 2.79 -23.24
C THR A 257 20.90 2.18 -23.50
N ASP A 258 21.24 1.14 -22.74
CA ASP A 258 22.45 0.35 -22.99
C ASP A 258 22.34 -0.35 -24.34
N ILE A 259 23.47 -0.48 -25.04
CA ILE A 259 23.53 -1.25 -26.28
C ILE A 259 23.28 -2.73 -25.91
N PRO A 260 22.37 -3.44 -26.60
CA PRO A 260 22.16 -4.87 -26.36
C PRO A 260 23.48 -5.62 -26.41
N GLU A 261 23.80 -6.35 -25.34
CA GLU A 261 24.98 -7.21 -25.34
C GLU A 261 24.78 -8.32 -26.40
N PRO A 262 25.81 -8.65 -27.19
CA PRO A 262 25.72 -9.78 -28.11
C PRO A 262 25.45 -11.05 -27.30
N GLU A 263 24.50 -11.87 -27.77
CA GLU A 263 24.24 -13.17 -27.17
C GLU A 263 25.55 -13.94 -27.09
N VAL A 264 26.05 -14.17 -25.88
CA VAL A 264 27.18 -15.06 -25.65
C VAL A 264 26.70 -16.42 -26.15
N PRO A 265 27.36 -17.05 -27.16
CA PRO A 265 26.98 -18.37 -27.59
C PRO A 265 26.97 -19.24 -26.34
N ALA A 266 25.80 -19.82 -26.02
CA ALA A 266 25.67 -20.72 -24.91
C ALA A 266 26.82 -21.72 -25.02
N ALA A 267 27.71 -21.71 -24.01
CA ALA A 267 28.85 -22.62 -23.98
C ALA A 267 28.29 -24.02 -24.22
N PRO A 268 28.83 -24.79 -25.20
CA PRO A 268 28.31 -26.10 -25.50
C PRO A 268 28.27 -26.90 -24.20
N MET A 269 27.05 -27.23 -23.75
CA MET A 269 26.88 -28.09 -22.58
C MET A 269 27.70 -29.36 -22.83
N PRO A 270 28.55 -29.80 -21.88
CA PRO A 270 29.28 -31.05 -22.02
C PRO A 270 28.27 -32.16 -22.28
N ASN A 271 28.37 -32.78 -23.45
CA ASN A 271 27.55 -33.92 -23.82
C ASN A 271 27.72 -35.02 -22.76
N PRO A 272 26.69 -35.45 -22.02
CA PRO A 272 26.80 -36.48 -20.98
C PRO A 272 26.99 -37.90 -21.54
N GLY A 273 27.59 -38.05 -22.73
CA GLY A 273 27.49 -39.26 -23.56
C GLY A 273 28.79 -39.93 -23.98
N MET A 274 29.97 -39.51 -23.51
CA MET A 274 31.23 -40.23 -23.75
C MET A 274 31.73 -40.84 -22.44
N GLY A 275 30.99 -41.85 -21.99
CA GLY A 275 31.47 -42.81 -21.00
C GLY A 275 32.50 -43.75 -21.62
N GLY A 276 33.66 -43.84 -20.95
CA GLY A 276 34.54 -44.99 -20.85
C GLY A 276 34.90 -45.78 -22.12
N MET A 277 36.15 -45.65 -22.56
CA MET A 277 36.96 -46.82 -22.96
C MET A 277 38.45 -46.56 -22.72
N TYR A 278 39.03 -47.50 -21.96
CA TYR A 278 40.43 -47.75 -21.60
C TYR A 278 41.04 -46.90 -20.48
#